data_AF-A0A920JS55-F1
#
_entry.id   AF-A0A920JS55-F1
#
_cell.length_a   1.000
_cell.length_b   1.000
_cell.length_c   1.000
_cell.angle_alpha   90.00
_cell.angle_beta   90.00
_cell.angle_gamma   90.00
#
_symmetry.space_group_name_H-M   'P 1'
#
loop_
_entity.id
_entity.type
_entity.pdbx_description
1 polymer ?
#
loop_
_entity_poly.entity_id
_entity_poly.type
_entity_poly.pdbx_seq_one_letter_code
_entity_poly.pdbx_strand_id
1 'polypeptide(L)' 'MLLANNSLKIGVATTHVALKEVPQMITKELIIRNVDY' A
#
# COMPACT_ATOMS: atom_id res chain seq x y z
N MET A 1 1.01 5.19 -0.75
CA MET A 1 0.80 6.32 0.21
C MET A 1 1.51 5.98 1.50
N LEU A 2 2.17 6.94 2.15
CA LEU A 2 2.86 6.72 3.42
C LEU A 2 2.16 7.47 4.54
N LEU A 3 1.79 6.76 5.60
CA LEU A 3 1.30 7.35 6.85
C LEU A 3 2.37 7.14 7.91
N ALA A 4 2.86 8.22 8.53
CA ALA A 4 3.97 8.14 9.47
C ALA A 4 3.72 9.01 10.70
N ASN A 5 4.12 8.49 11.86
CA ASN A 5 4.36 9.25 13.07
C ASN A 5 5.67 8.77 13.71
N ASN A 6 6.03 9.33 14.87
CA ASN A 6 7.29 9.01 15.55
C ASN A 6 7.39 7.55 16.03
N SER A 7 6.26 6.85 16.15
CA SER A 7 6.19 5.49 16.69
C SER A 7 5.98 4.42 15.61
N LEU A 8 5.40 4.79 14.46
CA LEU A 8 5.00 3.85 13.42
C LEU A 8 4.97 4.50 12.04
N LYS A 9 5.40 3.73 11.04
CA LYS A 9 5.25 4.03 9.62
C LYS A 9 4.43 2.94 8.96
N ILE A 10 3.46 3.33 8.13
CA ILE A 10 2.54 2.45 7.42
C ILE A 10 2.60 2.80 5.93
N GLY A 11 3.10 1.85 5.14
CA GLY A 11 2.99 1.88 3.68
C GLY A 11 1.63 1.33 3.24
N VAL A 12 0.89 2.13 2.49
CA VAL A 12 -0.43 1.76 1.95
C VAL A 12 -0.32 1.52 0.45
N ALA A 13 -0.46 0.26 0.05
CA ALA A 13 -0.32 -0.21 -1.35
C ALA A 13 -1.49 0.23 -2.25
N THR A 14 -2.71 0.28 -1.70
CA THR A 14 -3.92 0.75 -2.39
C THR A 14 -4.66 1.74 -1.50
N THR A 15 -5.00 2.92 -2.05
CA THR A 15 -5.68 3.99 -1.30
C THR A 15 -7.21 3.83 -1.36
N HIS A 16 -7.93 4.89 -1.71
CA HIS A 16 -9.40 4.91 -1.77
C HIS A 16 -9.93 4.19 -3.01
N VAL A 17 -10.14 2.89 -2.90
CA VAL A 17 -10.78 2.01 -3.90
C VAL A 17 -11.81 1.11 -3.21
N ALA A 18 -12.75 0.51 -3.96
CA ALA A 18 -13.69 -0.41 -3.35
C ALA A 18 -12.97 -1.67 -2.87
N LEU A 19 -13.32 -2.18 -1.69
CA LEU A 19 -12.61 -3.32 -1.09
C LEU A 19 -12.60 -4.56 -1.99
N LYS A 20 -13.69 -4.77 -2.75
CA LYS A 20 -13.81 -5.89 -3.71
C LYS A 20 -12.82 -5.84 -4.88
N GLU A 21 -12.23 -4.67 -5.15
CA GLU A 21 -11.29 -4.41 -6.25
C GLU A 21 -9.82 -4.53 -5.80
N VAL A 22 -9.58 -4.49 -4.49
CA VAL A 22 -8.24 -4.59 -3.92
C VAL A 22 -7.53 -5.88 -4.34
N PRO A 23 -8.14 -7.09 -4.26
CA PRO A 23 -7.44 -8.33 -4.59
C PRO A 23 -6.89 -8.39 -6.02
N GLN A 24 -7.59 -7.80 -6.99
CA GLN A 24 -7.19 -7.77 -8.39
C GLN A 24 -6.09 -6.74 -8.65
N MET A 25 -5.96 -5.74 -7.78
CA MET A 25 -4.94 -4.70 -7.86
C MET A 25 -3.62 -5.10 -7.19
N ILE A 26 -3.62 -6.06 -6.27
CA ILE A 26 -2.40 -6.52 -5.59
C ILE A 26 -1.54 -7.37 -6.55
N THR A 27 -0.48 -6.75 -7.08
CA THR A 27 0.54 -7.43 -7.88
C THR A 27 1.89 -7.46 -7.15
N LYS A 28 2.79 -8.37 -7.57
CA LYS A 28 4.14 -8.47 -7.02
C LYS A 28 4.92 -7.16 -7.22
N GLU A 29 4.77 -6.54 -8.38
CA GLU A 29 5.41 -5.29 -8.74
C GLU A 29 4.91 -4.12 -7.89
N LEU A 30 3.60 -4.10 -7.59
CA LEU A 30 3.01 -3.11 -6.70
C LEU A 30 3.58 -3.25 -5.28
N ILE A 31 3.74 -4.47 -4.78
CA ILE A 31 4.30 -4.72 -3.44
C ILE A 31 5.76 -4.26 -3.39
N ILE A 32 6.60 -4.71 -4.32
CA ILE A 32 8.04 -4.38 -4.32
C ILE A 32 8.24 -2.86 -4.36
N ARG A 33 7.54 -2.15 -5.24
CA ARG A 33 7.60 -0.67 -5.32
C ARG A 33 7.19 0.05 -4.05
N ASN A 34 6.32 -0.55 -3.23
CA ASN A 34 5.88 0.05 -1.97
C ASN A 34 6.81 -0.28 -0.78
N VAL A 35 7.70 -1.26 -0.90
CA VAL A 35 8.63 -1.67 0.16
C VAL A 35 9.95 -0.88 0.11
N ASP A 36 10.35 -0.39 -1.06
CA ASP A 36 11.61 0.36 -1.25
C ASP A 36 11.57 1.85 -0.80
N TYR A 37 10.60 2.23 0.06
CA TYR A 37 10.41 3.59 0.60
C TYR A 37 10.66 3.71 2.10
#